data_AF-A0A559TQM6-F1
#
_entry.id   AF-A0A559TQM6-F1
#
_cell.length_a   1.000
_cell.length_b   1.000
_cell.length_c   1.000
_cell.angle_alpha   90.00
_cell.angle_beta   90.00
_cell.angle_gamma   90.00
#
_symmetry.space_group_name_H-M   'P 1'
#
loop_
_entity.id
_entity.type
_entity.pdbx_description
1 polymer ?
#
loop_
_entity_poly.entity_id
_entity_poly.type
_entity_poly.pdbx_seq_one_letter_code
_entity_poly.pdbx_strand_id
1 'polypeptide(L)'
;MAACTTLPPLTADADLAAAFEVLGQKWNGIILHTLATRPARYGELHTAIRHISTKMLAARLRELVDAGLVTHAQLPPGPATYTLTDHGRALLPALEHIRTWWQQRIPTTPPLS
;
A
#
# COMPACT_ATOMS: atom_id res chain seq x y z
N MET A 1 -37.37 30.98 -15.23
CA MET A 1 -36.71 31.20 -13.92
C MET A 1 -35.61 30.15 -13.76
N ALA A 2 -34.37 30.49 -14.10
CA ALA A 2 -33.25 29.56 -13.99
C ALA A 2 -32.87 29.38 -12.51
N ALA A 3 -32.95 28.14 -12.02
CA ALA A 3 -32.44 27.80 -10.70
C ALA A 3 -30.92 27.93 -10.73
N CYS A 4 -30.39 28.95 -10.05
CA CYS A 4 -28.97 29.07 -9.75
C CYS A 4 -28.60 27.88 -8.88
N THR A 5 -28.02 26.83 -9.48
CA THR A 5 -27.55 25.68 -8.72
C THR A 5 -26.20 26.08 -8.15
N THR A 6 -26.19 26.52 -6.89
CA THR A 6 -24.95 26.74 -6.14
C THR A 6 -24.27 25.39 -6.00
N LEU A 7 -23.13 25.21 -6.66
CA LEU A 7 -22.29 24.02 -6.49
C LEU A 7 -21.77 23.98 -5.05
N PRO A 8 -21.72 22.79 -4.42
CA PRO A 8 -21.16 22.67 -3.08
C PRO A 8 -19.67 23.07 -3.07
N PRO A 9 -19.15 23.55 -1.92
CA PRO A 9 -17.74 23.89 -1.80
C PRO A 9 -16.87 22.64 -1.97
N LEU A 10 -15.76 22.77 -2.70
CA LEU A 10 -14.75 21.73 -2.81
C LEU A 10 -14.09 21.54 -1.44
N THR A 11 -14.18 20.33 -0.90
CA THR A 11 -13.59 19.97 0.40
C THR A 11 -12.74 18.71 0.24
N ALA A 12 -11.61 18.68 0.93
CA ALA A 12 -10.77 17.49 0.99
C ALA A 12 -11.35 16.50 2.00
N ASP A 13 -11.31 15.21 1.66
CA ASP A 13 -11.68 14.14 2.57
C ASP A 13 -10.51 13.86 3.52
N ALA A 14 -10.71 14.13 4.81
CA ALA A 14 -9.67 14.02 5.83
C ALA A 14 -9.27 12.57 6.11
N ASP A 15 -10.22 11.63 6.04
CA ASP A 15 -9.95 10.21 6.25
C ASP A 15 -9.17 9.64 5.07
N LEU A 16 -9.54 10.06 3.85
CA LEU A 16 -8.80 9.71 2.65
C LEU A 16 -7.38 10.27 2.68
N ALA A 17 -7.21 11.54 3.10
CA ALA A 17 -5.90 12.15 3.26
C ALA A 17 -5.04 11.38 4.26
N ALA A 18 -5.59 11.03 5.43
CA ALA A 18 -4.89 10.23 6.44
C ALA A 18 -4.51 8.83 5.92
N ALA A 19 -5.39 8.18 5.16
CA ALA A 19 -5.07 6.90 4.52
C ALA A 19 -3.89 7.04 3.55
N PHE A 20 -3.85 8.11 2.75
CA PHE A 20 -2.77 8.35 1.79
C PHE A 20 -1.44 8.78 2.42
N GLU A 21 -1.42 9.25 3.66
CA GLU A 21 -0.15 9.44 4.39
C GLU A 21 0.63 8.14 4.52
N VAL A 22 -0.06 7.00 4.63
CA VAL A 22 0.54 5.65 4.67
C VAL A 22 0.59 5.04 3.26
N LEU A 23 -0.52 5.02 2.55
CA LEU A 23 -0.61 4.32 1.25
C LEU A 23 0.14 5.03 0.12
N GLY A 24 0.26 6.35 0.21
CA GLY A 24 1.01 7.16 -0.74
C GLY A 24 2.52 7.02 -0.60
N GLN A 25 3.02 6.44 0.51
CA GLN A 25 4.45 6.20 0.65
C GLN A 25 4.91 5.15 -0.34
N LYS A 26 5.98 5.49 -1.07
CA LYS A 26 6.67 4.56 -1.95
C LYS A 26 7.00 3.29 -1.17
N TRP A 27 6.69 2.14 -1.78
CA TRP A 27 6.89 0.77 -1.29
C TRP A 27 5.83 0.20 -0.35
N ASN A 28 5.02 0.99 0.38
CA ASN A 28 4.06 0.43 1.34
C ASN A 28 3.05 -0.51 0.68
N GLY A 29 2.41 -0.09 -0.42
CA GLY A 29 1.52 -0.95 -1.19
C GLY A 29 2.19 -2.22 -1.73
N ILE A 30 3.46 -2.13 -2.13
CA ILE A 30 4.24 -3.28 -2.65
C ILE A 30 4.54 -4.27 -1.51
N ILE A 31 4.93 -3.78 -0.34
CA ILE A 31 5.20 -4.60 0.85
C ILE A 31 3.93 -5.32 1.30
N LEU A 32 2.82 -4.59 1.41
CA LEU A 32 1.51 -5.14 1.79
C LEU A 32 1.06 -6.24 0.81
N HIS A 33 1.13 -5.96 -0.49
CA HIS A 33 0.77 -6.95 -1.52
C HIS A 33 1.71 -8.17 -1.51
N THR A 34 3.00 -7.99 -1.22
CA THR A 34 3.96 -9.10 -1.10
C THR A 34 3.61 -9.99 0.10
N LEU A 35 3.31 -9.40 1.25
CA LEU A 35 2.92 -10.09 2.48
C LEU A 35 1.54 -10.76 2.41
N ALA A 36 0.71 -10.42 1.41
CA ALA A 36 -0.56 -11.08 1.16
C ALA A 36 -0.38 -12.58 0.82
N THR A 37 0.76 -12.95 0.24
CA THR A 37 1.05 -14.33 -0.16
C THR A 37 1.31 -15.23 1.05
N ARG A 38 2.15 -14.77 1.99
CA ARG A 38 2.51 -15.49 3.22
C ARG A 38 3.28 -14.58 4.18
N PRO A 39 3.40 -14.97 5.47
CA PRO A 39 4.42 -14.42 6.36
C PRO A 39 5.82 -14.52 5.75
N ALA A 40 6.63 -13.48 5.93
CA ALA A 40 7.98 -13.41 5.36
C ALA A 40 8.98 -12.78 6.34
N ARG A 41 10.23 -13.24 6.27
CA ARG A 41 11.35 -12.63 7.00
C ARG A 41 11.81 -11.37 6.29
N TYR A 42 12.52 -10.52 7.01
CA TYR A 42 13.13 -9.30 6.47
C TYR A 42 13.94 -9.56 5.19
N GLY A 43 14.83 -10.56 5.21
CA GLY A 43 15.68 -10.89 4.06
C GLY A 43 14.87 -11.35 2.84
N GLU A 44 13.79 -12.10 3.04
CA GLU A 44 12.91 -12.55 1.97
C GLU A 44 12.18 -11.36 1.30
N LEU A 45 11.70 -10.41 2.12
CA LEU A 45 11.08 -9.17 1.62
C LEU A 45 12.09 -8.32 0.84
N HIS A 46 13.32 -8.18 1.36
CA HIS A 46 14.38 -7.44 0.68
C HIS A 46 14.77 -8.06 -0.66
N THR A 47 14.80 -9.38 -0.75
CA THR A 47 15.07 -10.10 -2.00
C THR A 47 13.91 -10.00 -3.00
N ALA A 48 12.66 -10.07 -2.52
CA ALA A 48 11.48 -9.99 -3.38
C ALA A 48 11.26 -8.60 -3.97
N ILE A 49 11.48 -7.55 -3.17
CA ILE A 49 11.23 -6.16 -3.55
C ILE A 49 12.53 -5.55 -4.09
N ARG A 50 12.81 -5.77 -5.38
CA ARG A 50 14.03 -5.23 -6.00
C ARG A 50 14.09 -3.71 -5.89
N HIS A 51 15.31 -3.18 -5.70
CA HIS A 51 15.64 -1.74 -5.61
C HIS A 51 15.23 -1.00 -4.34
N ILE A 52 14.61 -1.67 -3.36
CA ILE A 52 14.47 -1.08 -2.02
C ILE A 52 15.80 -1.18 -1.27
N SER A 53 16.23 -0.11 -0.61
CA SER A 53 17.40 -0.18 0.27
C SER A 53 17.03 -0.80 1.62
N THR A 54 17.99 -1.41 2.30
CA THR A 54 17.82 -1.96 3.65
C THR A 54 17.21 -0.92 4.61
N LYS A 55 17.75 0.30 4.60
CA LYS A 55 17.26 1.41 5.44
C LYS A 55 15.81 1.76 5.12
N MET A 56 15.46 1.83 3.84
CA MET A 56 14.09 2.14 3.41
C MET A 56 13.12 1.03 3.80
N LEU A 57 13.45 -0.24 3.55
CA LEU A 57 12.61 -1.37 3.93
C LEU A 57 12.34 -1.39 5.45
N ALA A 58 13.37 -1.14 6.27
CA ALA A 58 13.21 -1.06 7.71
C ALA A 58 12.29 0.09 8.14
N ALA A 59 12.42 1.26 7.53
CA ALA A 59 11.55 2.41 7.80
C ALA A 59 10.08 2.12 7.44
N ARG A 60 9.83 1.56 6.26
CA ARG A 60 8.49 1.21 5.79
C ARG A 60 7.84 0.12 6.63
N LEU A 61 8.59 -0.92 7.02
CA LEU A 61 8.07 -1.96 7.90
C LEU A 61 7.70 -1.43 9.28
N ARG A 62 8.51 -0.51 9.85
CA ARG A 62 8.15 0.16 11.10
C ARG A 62 6.86 0.95 10.96
N GLU A 63 6.76 1.76 9.93
CA GLU A 63 5.57 2.57 9.64
C GLU A 63 4.31 1.71 9.47
N LEU A 64 4.39 0.59 8.75
CA LEU A 64 3.27 -0.35 8.59
C LEU A 64 2.90 -1.09 9.88
N VAL A 65 3.86 -1.31 10.78
CA VAL A 65 3.61 -1.85 12.12
C VAL A 65 2.95 -0.82 13.01
N ASP A 66 3.43 0.42 13.00
CA ASP A 66 2.88 1.53 13.77
C ASP A 66 1.45 1.87 13.30
N ALA A 67 1.17 1.74 12.00
CA ALA A 67 -0.16 1.86 11.42
C ALA A 67 -1.08 0.63 11.67
N GLY A 68 -0.58 -0.42 12.32
CA GLY A 68 -1.34 -1.62 12.64
C GLY A 68 -1.72 -2.48 11.43
N LEU A 69 -1.07 -2.29 10.28
CA LEU A 69 -1.32 -3.07 9.04
C LEU A 69 -0.46 -4.35 8.99
N VAL A 70 0.70 -4.32 9.63
CA VAL A 70 1.64 -5.42 9.71
C VAL A 70 1.96 -5.70 11.17
N THR A 71 2.17 -6.97 11.51
CA THR A 71 2.76 -7.38 12.79
C THR A 71 4.10 -8.06 12.54
N HIS A 72 5.04 -7.87 13.46
CA HIS A 72 6.32 -8.56 13.48
C HIS A 72 6.37 -9.46 14.71
N ALA A 73 6.11 -10.75 14.51
CA ALA A 73 5.99 -11.70 15.60
C ALA A 73 6.70 -13.01 15.27
N GLN A 74 7.15 -13.68 16.33
CA GLN A 74 7.67 -15.04 16.27
C GLN A 74 6.52 -16.03 16.46
N LEU A 75 6.20 -16.81 15.42
CA LEU A 75 5.27 -17.93 15.52
C LEU A 75 6.07 -19.19 15.89
N PRO A 76 5.81 -19.85 17.04
CA PRO A 76 6.55 -21.05 17.44
C PRO A 76 6.17 -22.29 16.60
N PRO A 77 7.12 -23.20 16.28
CA PRO A 77 8.57 -23.06 16.34
C PRO A 77 9.09 -22.43 15.04
N GLY A 78 9.47 -21.16 15.06
CA GLY A 78 9.96 -20.46 13.87
C GLY A 78 10.63 -19.14 14.23
N PRO A 79 11.41 -18.54 13.32
CA PRO A 79 11.95 -17.20 13.49
C PRO A 79 10.88 -16.13 13.28
N ALA A 80 11.15 -14.91 13.75
CA ALA A 80 10.25 -13.78 13.59
C ALA A 80 9.97 -13.48 12.11
N THR A 81 8.70 -13.20 11.81
CA THR A 81 8.23 -12.87 10.45
C THR A 81 7.32 -11.67 10.50
N TYR A 82 7.26 -10.96 9.39
CA TYR A 82 6.25 -9.94 9.13
C TYR A 82 5.01 -10.61 8.54
N THR A 83 3.84 -10.27 9.09
CA THR A 83 2.54 -10.81 8.66
C THR A 83 1.51 -9.69 8.61
N LEU A 84 0.59 -9.73 7.65
CA LEU A 84 -0.55 -8.81 7.66
C LEU A 84 -1.45 -9.07 8.87
N THR A 85 -1.85 -7.99 9.54
CA THR A 85 -2.95 -8.03 10.51
C THR A 85 -4.28 -8.19 9.80
N ASP A 86 -5.37 -8.43 10.53
CA ASP A 86 -6.72 -8.45 9.95
C ASP A 86 -7.07 -7.12 9.27
N HIS A 87 -6.63 -6.01 9.87
CA HIS A 87 -6.79 -4.67 9.28
C HIS A 87 -5.98 -4.52 7.98
N GLY A 88 -4.73 -4.98 7.96
CA GLY A 88 -3.90 -4.99 6.75
C GLY A 88 -4.48 -5.88 5.63
N ARG A 89 -5.13 -7.00 5.98
CA ARG A 89 -5.81 -7.88 5.02
C ARG A 89 -7.06 -7.22 4.43
N ALA A 90 -7.81 -6.47 5.23
CA ALA A 90 -9.00 -5.76 4.79
C ALA A 90 -8.70 -4.70 3.70
N LEU A 91 -7.46 -4.24 3.60
CA LEU A 91 -7.01 -3.28 2.60
C LEU A 91 -6.69 -3.92 1.23
N LEU A 92 -6.47 -5.23 1.16
CA LEU A 92 -6.07 -5.92 -0.07
C LEU A 92 -7.04 -5.72 -1.25
N PRO A 93 -8.39 -5.75 -1.06
CA PRO A 93 -9.32 -5.46 -2.15
C PRO A 93 -9.15 -4.04 -2.73
N ALA A 94 -8.86 -3.04 -1.89
CA ALA A 94 -8.63 -1.68 -2.37
C ALA A 94 -7.35 -1.58 -3.21
N LEU A 95 -6.27 -2.23 -2.77
CA LEU A 95 -5.03 -2.32 -3.56
C LEU A 95 -5.26 -3.02 -4.90
N GLU A 96 -6.13 -4.03 -4.94
CA GLU A 96 -6.49 -4.72 -6.18
C GLU A 96 -7.27 -3.81 -7.15
N HIS A 97 -8.21 -3.01 -6.63
CA HIS A 97 -8.91 -2.02 -7.46
C HIS A 97 -7.94 -0.97 -8.03
N ILE A 98 -6.99 -0.50 -7.23
CA ILE A 98 -5.93 0.43 -7.71
C ILE A 98 -5.08 -0.23 -8.79
N ARG A 99 -4.69 -1.50 -8.61
CA ARG A 99 -3.92 -2.27 -9.60
C ARG A 99 -4.68 -2.41 -10.91
N THR A 100 -5.95 -2.78 -10.83
CA THR A 100 -6.83 -2.96 -11.99
C THR A 100 -7.00 -1.65 -12.76
N TRP A 101 -7.28 -0.55 -12.05
CA TRP A 101 -7.35 0.78 -12.64
C TRP A 101 -6.05 1.16 -13.35
N TRP A 102 -4.90 0.92 -12.73
CA TRP A 102 -3.59 1.20 -13.33
C TRP A 102 -3.33 0.40 -14.60
N GLN A 103 -3.79 -0.86 -14.67
CA GLN A 103 -3.66 -1.72 -15.84
C GLN A 103 -4.56 -1.28 -17.00
N GLN A 104 -5.70 -0.66 -16.71
CA GLN A 104 -6.64 -0.14 -17.71
C GLN A 104 -6.19 1.19 -18.33
N ARG A 105 -5.08 1.78 -17.87
CA ARG A 105 -4.56 3.01 -18.47
C ARG A 105 -4.22 2.76 -19.94
N ILE A 106 -4.71 3.63 -20.81
CA ILE A 106 -4.36 3.61 -22.24
C ILE A 106 -2.84 3.75 -22.32
N PRO A 107 -2.11 2.86 -23.03
CA PRO A 107 -0.70 3.06 -23.25
C PRO A 107 -0.50 4.38 -23.98
N THR A 108 0.16 5.34 -23.34
CA THR A 108 0.64 6.54 -24.02
C THR A 108 1.85 6.12 -24.87
N THR A 109 1.61 5.39 -25.95
CA THR A 109 2.59 5.24 -27.01
C THR A 109 2.58 6.58 -27.76
N PRO A 110 3.62 7.43 -27.64
CA PRO A 110 3.74 8.54 -28.57
C PRO A 110 3.74 7.95 -29.99
N PRO A 111 2.97 8.52 -30.95
CA PRO A 111 3.06 8.06 -32.33
C PRO A 111 4.54 8.16 -32.75
N LEU A 112 5.07 7.06 -33.25
CA LEU A 112 6.38 7.04 -33.89
C LEU A 112 6.28 7.96 -35.10
N SER A 113 6.91 9.13 -35.02
CA SER A 113 7.27 9.96 -36.18
C SER A 113 8.58 9.47 -36.76
#